data_AF-A0A7S0KZ77-F1
#
_entry.id   AF-A0A7S0KZ77-F1
#
_cell.length_a   1.000
_cell.length_b   1.000
_cell.length_c   1.000
_cell.angle_alpha   90.00
_cell.angle_beta   90.00
_cell.angle_gamma   90.00
#
_symmetry.space_group_name_H-M   'P 1'
#
loop_
_entity.id
_entity.type
_entity.pdbx_description
1 polymer ?
#
loop_
_entity_poly.entity_id
_entity_poly.type
_entity_poly.pdbx_seq_one_letter_code
_entity_poly.pdbx_strand_id
1 'polypeptide(L)'
;CIHQHDDELNDDGAFPRDIATTMIRACALLTMVSGRAAAYSIGVSHASTGVRSQTSIRMASIESVHARQIYDSRGNPTVEVDLVADGVLSRASVPSGASTGAYEAVELRDGGDRYMGKGVELAVKNVNDKIASNLVGMDPTDQEGIDKLMLDLDGTENKAELGANAILGVSLAVAKAGAEAKGVPLYRHFADLAGNDKLMMPVPCFNVINGGSHAGNKLAFQEYFVIPTGAATFAEGMMIGTEVYHTLKKILKKKFGGDSTLIGDEGGFAPPCDCRSGLELVMEAIEAAGYAGKCTVGLDVAASEFKVKSTPSGADAMYDLGMWDEEDDPSQMLSGPALMDFYAGLINDFPIVTVEDAFDEDDWENWETLVAKVGEKVQVVGDDLTVTNPKKIAKAVDTKAANALLLKVNQI
;
A
#
# COMPACT_ATOMS: atom_id res chain seq x y z
N CYS A 1 2.48 22.81 28.30
CA CYS A 1 3.34 23.12 29.46
C CYS A 1 3.35 21.98 30.45
N ILE A 2 4.47 21.26 30.54
CA ILE A 2 5.20 20.91 31.77
C ILE A 2 6.58 20.48 31.25
N HIS A 3 7.61 21.25 31.60
CA HIS A 3 9.00 20.85 31.40
C HIS A 3 9.45 20.10 32.64
N GLN A 4 10.24 19.04 32.47
CA GLN A 4 11.27 18.68 33.44
C GLN A 4 12.60 18.63 32.71
N HIS A 5 13.50 19.51 33.14
CA HIS A 5 14.93 19.29 33.03
C HIS A 5 15.32 18.16 33.98
N ASP A 6 16.32 17.39 33.59
CA ASP A 6 17.29 16.85 34.54
C ASP A 6 18.69 17.15 33.97
N ASP A 7 19.57 17.65 34.84
CA ASP A 7 20.84 18.27 34.47
C ASP A 7 22.01 17.27 34.41
N GLU A 8 23.12 17.78 33.87
CA GLU A 8 24.40 17.13 33.65
C GLU A 8 25.04 16.55 34.93
N LEU A 9 25.67 15.38 34.82
CA LEU A 9 26.86 15.03 35.60
C LEU A 9 27.88 14.31 34.72
N ASN A 10 28.98 15.01 34.41
CA ASN A 10 30.21 14.39 33.90
C ASN A 10 30.95 13.70 35.05
N ASP A 11 31.58 12.56 34.79
CA ASP A 11 32.93 12.31 35.34
C ASP A 11 33.72 11.33 34.45
N ASP A 12 34.99 11.64 34.20
CA ASP A 12 35.92 10.85 33.38
C ASP A 12 36.77 9.92 34.27
N GLY A 13 36.99 8.67 33.86
CA GLY A 13 37.86 7.75 34.61
C GLY A 13 38.22 6.45 33.90
N ALA A 14 39.50 6.25 33.57
CA ALA A 14 39.98 5.14 32.73
C ALA A 14 40.39 3.85 33.49
N PHE A 15 40.32 2.73 32.74
CA PHE A 15 40.89 1.37 32.90
C PHE A 15 42.26 1.25 33.66
N PRO A 16 42.70 0.06 34.19
CA PRO A 16 42.63 -1.26 33.50
C PRO A 16 42.60 -2.63 34.27
N ARG A 17 42.13 -3.67 33.55
CA ARG A 17 42.56 -5.10 33.44
C ARG A 17 42.57 -6.13 34.62
N ASP A 18 42.18 -7.35 34.20
CA ASP A 18 42.57 -8.72 34.64
C ASP A 18 42.18 -9.29 36.02
N ILE A 19 41.52 -10.46 35.99
CA ILE A 19 42.03 -11.77 36.49
C ILE A 19 41.03 -12.89 36.13
N ALA A 20 41.54 -14.09 35.80
CA ALA A 20 40.78 -15.25 35.34
C ALA A 20 40.79 -16.43 36.36
N THR A 21 40.12 -17.55 36.00
CA THR A 21 40.15 -18.90 36.63
C THR A 21 39.15 -19.09 37.79
N THR A 22 38.29 -20.14 37.84
CA THR A 22 38.69 -21.49 38.29
C THR A 22 37.57 -22.58 38.17
N MET A 23 37.83 -23.65 37.38
CA MET A 23 37.56 -25.12 37.59
C MET A 23 36.12 -25.66 37.92
N ILE A 24 35.73 -26.96 37.77
CA ILE A 24 36.15 -28.25 37.13
C ILE A 24 34.88 -29.16 37.14
N ARG A 25 34.40 -29.86 36.10
CA ARG A 25 34.80 -31.12 35.39
C ARG A 25 34.82 -32.47 36.16
N ALA A 26 33.90 -33.38 35.77
CA ALA A 26 33.93 -34.86 35.84
C ALA A 26 32.75 -35.39 34.98
N CYS A 27 32.62 -36.64 34.48
CA CYS A 27 33.50 -37.76 34.05
C CYS A 27 32.64 -38.59 33.03
N ALA A 28 33.12 -39.23 31.95
CA ALA A 28 34.03 -40.38 31.81
C ALA A 28 33.57 -41.64 32.59
N LEU A 29 33.47 -42.88 32.07
CA LEU A 29 33.64 -43.49 30.72
C LEU A 29 33.21 -44.99 30.82
N LEU A 30 32.69 -45.67 29.78
CA LEU A 30 32.76 -47.15 29.52
C LEU A 30 31.86 -47.53 28.31
N THR A 31 32.36 -47.78 27.10
CA THR A 31 32.96 -49.02 26.51
C THR A 31 31.96 -49.93 25.78
N MET A 32 32.29 -50.30 24.53
CA MET A 32 31.48 -51.14 23.64
C MET A 32 31.58 -52.65 23.95
N VAL A 33 30.52 -53.41 23.66
CA VAL A 33 30.62 -54.84 23.27
C VAL A 33 29.64 -55.11 22.12
N SER A 34 30.08 -55.87 21.12
CA SER A 34 29.30 -56.28 19.95
C SER A 34 28.66 -57.67 20.15
N GLY A 35 27.49 -57.91 19.54
CA GLY A 35 26.86 -59.23 19.52
C GLY A 35 25.61 -59.31 18.64
N ARG A 36 25.64 -60.16 17.62
CA ARG A 36 24.43 -60.50 16.83
C ARG A 36 23.58 -61.52 17.60
N ALA A 37 22.26 -61.30 17.63
CA ALA A 37 21.29 -62.36 17.86
C ALA A 37 20.03 -62.08 17.01
N ALA A 38 19.55 -63.09 16.29
CA ALA A 38 18.32 -63.01 15.52
C ALA A 38 17.11 -63.28 16.43
N ALA A 39 16.00 -62.58 16.21
CA ALA A 39 14.74 -62.83 16.90
C ALA A 39 13.58 -62.97 15.91
N TYR A 40 12.85 -64.07 16.07
CA TYR A 40 11.70 -64.52 15.30
C TYR A 40 10.61 -63.44 15.09
N SER A 41 10.03 -63.42 13.90
CA SER A 41 8.71 -62.82 13.66
C SER A 41 7.60 -63.70 14.24
N ILE A 42 6.78 -63.16 15.15
CA ILE A 42 5.48 -63.73 15.50
C ILE A 42 4.42 -62.71 15.08
N GLY A 43 3.67 -63.04 14.03
CA GLY A 43 2.55 -62.21 13.58
C GLY A 43 1.36 -62.37 14.52
N VAL A 44 0.82 -61.25 15.01
CA VAL A 44 -0.46 -61.21 15.72
C VAL A 44 -1.39 -60.29 14.94
N SER A 45 -2.33 -60.88 14.21
CA SER A 45 -3.35 -60.15 13.45
C SER A 45 -4.35 -59.50 14.41
N HIS A 46 -4.27 -58.19 14.59
CA HIS A 46 -5.37 -57.41 15.16
C HIS A 46 -6.28 -56.90 14.03
N ALA A 47 -7.50 -57.42 13.99
CA ALA A 47 -8.55 -56.91 13.10
C ALA A 47 -9.02 -55.53 13.62
N SER A 48 -8.41 -54.47 13.09
CA SER A 48 -8.89 -53.11 13.33
C SER A 48 -10.17 -52.87 12.53
N THR A 49 -11.31 -52.85 13.22
CA THR A 49 -12.56 -52.31 12.67
C THR A 49 -12.47 -50.80 12.60
N GLY A 50 -11.71 -50.31 11.61
CA GLY A 50 -11.57 -48.90 11.33
C GLY A 50 -12.88 -48.32 10.83
N VAL A 51 -13.68 -47.76 11.74
CA VAL A 51 -14.74 -46.81 11.39
C VAL A 51 -14.04 -45.62 10.74
N ARG A 52 -14.07 -45.55 9.40
CA ARG A 52 -13.72 -44.32 8.70
C ARG A 52 -14.73 -43.26 9.13
N SER A 53 -14.32 -42.38 10.04
CA SER A 53 -14.93 -41.06 10.13
C SER A 53 -14.79 -40.42 8.76
N GLN A 54 -15.86 -40.48 7.96
CA GLN A 54 -16.07 -39.47 6.94
C GLN A 54 -16.36 -38.19 7.70
N THR A 55 -15.28 -37.49 8.08
CA THR A 55 -15.37 -36.08 8.42
C THR A 55 -15.81 -35.40 7.13
N SER A 56 -17.13 -35.28 6.96
CA SER A 56 -17.71 -34.32 6.04
C SER A 56 -17.01 -33.01 6.35
N ILE A 57 -16.22 -32.50 5.41
CA ILE A 57 -15.75 -31.12 5.49
C ILE A 57 -17.02 -30.31 5.43
N ARG A 58 -17.48 -29.83 6.59
CA ARG A 58 -18.61 -28.93 6.66
C ARG A 58 -18.11 -27.65 6.01
N MET A 59 -18.54 -27.41 4.78
CA MET A 59 -18.34 -26.14 4.10
C MET A 59 -18.84 -25.06 5.05
N ALA A 60 -18.01 -24.06 5.32
CA ALA A 60 -18.43 -22.92 6.11
C ALA A 60 -19.62 -22.26 5.39
N SER A 61 -20.54 -21.68 6.14
CA SER A 61 -21.73 -21.04 5.58
C SER A 61 -21.79 -19.61 6.07
N ILE A 62 -21.94 -18.64 5.17
CA ILE A 62 -22.30 -17.28 5.52
C ILE A 62 -23.69 -17.31 6.19
N GLU A 63 -23.76 -16.77 7.40
CA GLU A 63 -24.97 -16.69 8.24
C GLU A 63 -25.61 -15.30 8.16
N SER A 64 -24.80 -14.25 8.07
CA SER A 64 -25.26 -12.87 7.93
C SER A 64 -24.17 -11.95 7.38
N VAL A 65 -24.60 -10.87 6.73
CA VAL A 65 -23.77 -9.74 6.28
C VAL A 65 -24.46 -8.46 6.73
N HIS A 66 -23.72 -7.51 7.31
CA HIS A 66 -24.26 -6.24 7.78
C HIS A 66 -23.26 -5.10 7.61
N ALA A 67 -23.67 -4.03 6.94
CA ALA A 67 -22.86 -2.82 6.76
C ALA A 67 -23.27 -1.68 7.70
N ARG A 68 -22.30 -0.81 7.99
CA ARG A 68 -22.46 0.47 8.70
C ARG A 68 -21.59 1.56 8.09
N GLN A 69 -21.93 2.81 8.37
CA GLN A 69 -21.05 3.95 8.14
C GLN A 69 -20.04 4.09 9.29
N ILE A 70 -18.76 4.26 8.95
CA ILE A 70 -17.67 4.67 9.85
C ILE A 70 -16.98 5.93 9.29
N TYR A 71 -15.82 6.32 9.82
CA TYR A 71 -15.03 7.45 9.34
C TYR A 71 -13.62 7.01 8.89
N ASP A 72 -13.12 7.61 7.81
CA ASP A 72 -11.75 7.43 7.30
C ASP A 72 -10.72 8.27 8.10
N SER A 73 -9.44 8.19 7.71
CA SER A 73 -8.34 8.94 8.33
C SER A 73 -8.49 10.47 8.26
N ARG A 74 -9.24 10.98 7.28
CA ARG A 74 -9.53 12.41 7.04
C ARG A 74 -10.85 12.86 7.69
N GLY A 75 -11.57 11.94 8.34
CA GLY A 75 -12.87 12.20 8.96
C GLY A 75 -14.05 12.22 7.98
N ASN A 76 -13.88 11.77 6.73
CA ASN A 76 -14.99 11.56 5.81
C ASN A 76 -15.70 10.23 6.13
N PRO A 77 -17.00 10.09 5.86
CA PRO A 77 -17.67 8.79 5.97
C PRO A 77 -17.07 7.71 5.04
N THR A 78 -17.09 6.44 5.46
CA THR A 78 -16.84 5.28 4.60
C THR A 78 -17.59 4.04 5.09
N VAL A 79 -17.63 2.98 4.26
CA VAL A 79 -18.35 1.72 4.52
C VAL A 79 -17.49 0.75 5.34
N GLU A 80 -18.09 0.15 6.36
CA GLU A 80 -17.56 -1.04 7.05
C GLU A 80 -18.60 -2.17 7.03
N VAL A 81 -18.16 -3.38 6.73
CA VAL A 81 -18.99 -4.58 6.64
C VAL A 81 -18.53 -5.62 7.68
N ASP A 82 -19.51 -6.14 8.41
CA ASP A 82 -19.41 -7.36 9.21
C ASP A 82 -20.01 -8.53 8.42
N LEU A 83 -19.29 -9.64 8.38
CA LEU A 83 -19.77 -10.92 7.86
C LEU A 83 -19.62 -11.97 8.96
N VAL A 84 -20.67 -12.74 9.22
CA VAL A 84 -20.61 -13.90 10.13
C VAL A 84 -20.72 -15.18 9.31
N ALA A 85 -19.78 -16.10 9.50
CA ALA A 85 -19.83 -17.45 8.93
C ALA A 85 -19.51 -18.49 10.00
N ASP A 86 -20.35 -19.52 10.15
CA ASP A 86 -20.27 -20.53 11.23
C ASP A 86 -20.00 -19.92 12.64
N GLY A 87 -20.67 -18.81 12.97
CA GLY A 87 -20.50 -18.08 14.22
C GLY A 87 -19.22 -17.24 14.36
N VAL A 88 -18.33 -17.20 13.36
CA VAL A 88 -17.12 -16.38 13.35
C VAL A 88 -17.37 -15.05 12.64
N LEU A 89 -17.08 -13.94 13.32
CA LEU A 89 -17.19 -12.58 12.77
C LEU A 89 -15.91 -12.17 12.04
N SER A 90 -16.03 -11.84 10.77
CA SER A 90 -15.03 -11.15 9.95
C SER A 90 -15.49 -9.73 9.63
N ARG A 91 -14.55 -8.76 9.65
CA ARG A 91 -14.86 -7.33 9.46
C ARG A 91 -13.90 -6.69 8.46
N ALA A 92 -14.41 -5.87 7.54
CA ALA A 92 -13.59 -5.07 6.63
C ALA A 92 -14.17 -3.67 6.43
N SER A 93 -13.29 -2.68 6.36
CA SER A 93 -13.59 -1.29 6.00
C SER A 93 -12.96 -0.95 4.65
N VAL A 94 -13.54 0.03 3.97
CA VAL A 94 -13.15 0.44 2.62
C VAL A 94 -12.39 1.78 2.63
N PRO A 95 -11.24 1.90 1.95
CA PRO A 95 -10.55 3.17 1.76
C PRO A 95 -11.27 4.07 0.74
N SER A 96 -10.92 5.35 0.71
CA SER A 96 -11.40 6.33 -0.28
C SER A 96 -10.25 7.25 -0.68
N GLY A 97 -10.09 7.55 -1.97
CA GLY A 97 -9.02 8.38 -2.53
C GLY A 97 -9.17 9.88 -2.24
N ALA A 98 -8.21 10.68 -2.71
CA ALA A 98 -8.26 12.15 -2.69
C ALA A 98 -8.25 12.69 -4.13
N SER A 99 -7.17 12.42 -4.87
CA SER A 99 -7.23 12.25 -6.31
C SER A 99 -7.94 10.92 -6.63
N THR A 100 -8.73 10.92 -7.71
CA THR A 100 -9.43 9.74 -8.24
C THR A 100 -9.48 9.85 -9.76
N GLY A 101 -8.85 8.92 -10.48
CA GLY A 101 -8.85 8.90 -11.94
C GLY A 101 -10.27 8.79 -12.51
N ALA A 102 -10.52 9.38 -13.69
CA ALA A 102 -11.88 9.51 -14.24
C ALA A 102 -12.56 8.17 -14.63
N TYR A 103 -11.81 7.07 -14.56
CA TYR A 103 -12.22 5.73 -14.98
C TYR A 103 -12.27 4.70 -13.84
N GLU A 104 -12.09 5.13 -12.57
CA GLU A 104 -12.27 4.28 -11.40
C GLU A 104 -13.70 3.73 -11.28
N ALA A 105 -13.86 2.59 -10.61
CA ALA A 105 -15.15 2.10 -10.17
C ALA A 105 -15.80 3.06 -9.16
N VAL A 106 -17.12 3.20 -9.24
CA VAL A 106 -17.84 4.30 -8.59
C VAL A 106 -17.91 4.11 -7.07
N GLU A 107 -17.23 4.99 -6.31
CA GLU A 107 -17.52 5.18 -4.90
C GLU A 107 -18.91 5.82 -4.75
N LEU A 108 -19.91 5.05 -4.31
CA LEU A 108 -21.27 5.56 -4.16
C LEU A 108 -21.38 6.42 -2.90
N ARG A 109 -21.68 7.71 -3.10
CA ARG A 109 -21.91 8.74 -2.08
C ARG A 109 -23.38 9.20 -2.07
N ASP A 110 -23.85 9.67 -0.91
CA ASP A 110 -25.23 10.10 -0.70
C ASP A 110 -25.60 11.41 -1.43
N GLY A 111 -24.62 12.31 -1.60
CA GLY A 111 -24.86 13.68 -2.06
C GLY A 111 -25.65 14.53 -1.04
N GLY A 112 -26.04 15.74 -1.48
CA GLY A 112 -26.77 16.69 -0.63
C GLY A 112 -25.94 17.29 0.52
N ASP A 113 -26.63 17.84 1.52
CA ASP A 113 -25.96 18.69 2.55
C ASP A 113 -25.23 17.90 3.65
N ARG A 114 -25.62 16.63 3.89
CA ARG A 114 -25.05 15.82 4.99
C ARG A 114 -23.62 15.43 4.68
N TYR A 115 -22.72 15.68 5.63
CA TYR A 115 -21.27 15.44 5.47
C TYR A 115 -20.70 16.06 4.19
N MET A 116 -21.23 17.23 3.76
CA MET A 116 -20.86 17.88 2.49
C MET A 116 -21.04 16.96 1.25
N GLY A 117 -22.09 16.12 1.29
CA GLY A 117 -22.42 15.16 0.24
C GLY A 117 -21.67 13.83 0.34
N LYS A 118 -20.72 13.68 1.27
CA LYS A 118 -19.85 12.51 1.40
C LYS A 118 -20.42 11.37 2.25
N GLY A 119 -21.71 11.41 2.62
CA GLY A 119 -22.37 10.27 3.28
C GLY A 119 -22.30 8.99 2.44
N VAL A 120 -22.45 7.82 3.07
CA VAL A 120 -22.44 6.51 2.40
C VAL A 120 -23.63 5.62 2.80
N GLU A 121 -24.72 6.20 3.31
CA GLU A 121 -25.92 5.47 3.73
C GLU A 121 -26.57 4.72 2.54
N LEU A 122 -26.46 5.23 1.31
CA LEU A 122 -26.87 4.52 0.09
C LEU A 122 -26.08 3.22 -0.12
N ALA A 123 -24.76 3.25 0.00
CA ALA A 123 -23.89 2.08 -0.15
C ALA A 123 -24.13 1.07 1.00
N VAL A 124 -24.24 1.56 2.24
CA VAL A 124 -24.59 0.76 3.42
C VAL A 124 -25.95 0.08 3.24
N LYS A 125 -26.95 0.79 2.72
CA LYS A 125 -28.28 0.25 2.41
C LYS A 125 -28.21 -0.77 1.27
N ASN A 126 -27.39 -0.56 0.25
CA ASN A 126 -27.18 -1.54 -0.82
C ASN A 126 -26.61 -2.86 -0.28
N VAL A 127 -25.62 -2.82 0.63
CA VAL A 127 -25.12 -4.04 1.28
C VAL A 127 -26.24 -4.73 2.08
N ASN A 128 -26.90 -3.99 2.97
CA ASN A 128 -27.89 -4.54 3.90
C ASN A 128 -29.15 -5.09 3.22
N ASP A 129 -29.68 -4.39 2.20
CA ASP A 129 -30.96 -4.72 1.57
C ASP A 129 -30.83 -5.57 0.30
N LYS A 130 -29.77 -5.35 -0.50
CA LYS A 130 -29.61 -5.99 -1.83
C LYS A 130 -28.57 -7.13 -1.81
N ILE A 131 -27.41 -6.94 -1.17
CA ILE A 131 -26.33 -7.94 -1.22
C ILE A 131 -26.55 -9.04 -0.17
N ALA A 132 -26.77 -8.68 1.09
CA ALA A 132 -26.68 -9.58 2.23
C ALA A 132 -27.55 -10.85 2.10
N SER A 133 -28.80 -10.71 1.66
CA SER A 133 -29.75 -11.82 1.52
C SER A 133 -29.39 -12.81 0.41
N ASN A 134 -28.60 -12.39 -0.59
CA ASN A 134 -28.14 -13.26 -1.67
C ASN A 134 -26.88 -14.07 -1.29
N LEU A 135 -26.15 -13.68 -0.22
CA LEU A 135 -24.94 -14.36 0.22
C LEU A 135 -25.17 -15.38 1.35
N VAL A 136 -26.28 -15.31 2.08
CA VAL A 136 -26.60 -16.27 3.15
C VAL A 136 -26.69 -17.69 2.59
N GLY A 137 -25.92 -18.61 3.17
CA GLY A 137 -25.81 -20.00 2.72
C GLY A 137 -24.68 -20.28 1.73
N MET A 138 -23.98 -19.27 1.22
CA MET A 138 -22.78 -19.46 0.39
C MET A 138 -21.55 -19.80 1.24
N ASP A 139 -20.57 -20.48 0.63
CA ASP A 139 -19.28 -20.76 1.27
C ASP A 139 -18.33 -19.57 1.09
N PRO A 140 -17.84 -18.93 2.17
CA PRO A 140 -16.90 -17.82 2.06
C PRO A 140 -15.54 -18.21 1.49
N THR A 141 -15.24 -19.50 1.23
CA THR A 141 -14.04 -19.89 0.49
C THR A 141 -14.15 -19.75 -1.04
N ASP A 142 -15.36 -19.60 -1.58
CA ASP A 142 -15.64 -19.33 -3.00
C ASP A 142 -15.64 -17.82 -3.30
N GLN A 143 -14.46 -17.21 -3.17
CA GLN A 143 -14.26 -15.77 -3.40
C GLN A 143 -14.71 -15.35 -4.80
N GLU A 144 -14.29 -16.08 -5.84
CA GLU A 144 -14.61 -15.77 -7.25
C GLU A 144 -16.12 -15.86 -7.51
N GLY A 145 -16.80 -16.90 -7.00
CA GLY A 145 -18.25 -17.05 -7.13
C GLY A 145 -19.03 -15.94 -6.43
N ILE A 146 -18.60 -15.53 -5.22
CA ILE A 146 -19.25 -14.46 -4.47
C ILE A 146 -19.02 -13.09 -5.11
N ASP A 147 -17.79 -12.76 -5.50
CA ASP A 147 -17.47 -11.50 -6.18
C ASP A 147 -18.20 -11.41 -7.52
N LYS A 148 -18.21 -12.50 -8.30
CA LYS A 148 -18.98 -12.58 -9.55
C LYS A 148 -20.47 -12.36 -9.32
N LEU A 149 -21.06 -12.96 -8.28
CA LEU A 149 -22.47 -12.77 -7.96
C LEU A 149 -22.78 -11.31 -7.61
N MET A 150 -21.90 -10.62 -6.88
CA MET A 150 -22.08 -9.18 -6.59
C MET A 150 -21.96 -8.31 -7.84
N LEU A 151 -21.04 -8.64 -8.77
CA LEU A 151 -20.93 -7.96 -10.07
C LEU A 151 -22.18 -8.19 -10.94
N ASP A 152 -22.69 -9.43 -11.00
CA ASP A 152 -23.90 -9.77 -11.75
C ASP A 152 -25.17 -9.15 -11.12
N LEU A 153 -25.19 -8.91 -9.80
CA LEU A 153 -26.26 -8.21 -9.07
C LEU A 153 -26.25 -6.68 -9.30
N ASP A 154 -25.08 -6.08 -9.50
CA ASP A 154 -24.94 -4.67 -9.88
C ASP A 154 -25.31 -4.45 -11.36
N GLY A 155 -24.75 -5.27 -12.24
CA GLY A 155 -25.06 -5.27 -13.67
C GLY A 155 -24.45 -4.11 -14.47
N THR A 156 -23.69 -3.20 -13.87
CA THR A 156 -22.97 -2.11 -14.55
C THR A 156 -21.47 -2.38 -14.66
N GLU A 157 -20.82 -1.74 -15.63
CA GLU A 157 -19.37 -1.91 -15.86
C GLU A 157 -18.52 -1.32 -14.73
N ASN A 158 -18.99 -0.24 -14.11
CA ASN A 158 -18.27 0.56 -13.12
C ASN A 158 -18.88 0.50 -11.70
N LYS A 159 -19.69 -0.53 -11.39
CA LYS A 159 -20.29 -0.77 -10.06
C LYS A 159 -21.20 0.36 -9.56
N ALA A 160 -21.88 1.08 -10.44
CA ALA A 160 -22.61 2.30 -10.11
C ALA A 160 -23.96 2.08 -9.38
N GLU A 161 -24.57 0.89 -9.46
CA GLU A 161 -25.91 0.61 -8.91
C GLU A 161 -25.86 0.15 -7.44
N LEU A 162 -24.81 -0.57 -7.06
CA LEU A 162 -24.51 -0.99 -5.69
C LEU A 162 -23.47 -0.07 -5.03
N GLY A 163 -22.51 0.43 -5.81
CA GLY A 163 -21.32 1.13 -5.34
C GLY A 163 -20.12 0.19 -5.20
N ALA A 164 -18.97 0.57 -5.74
CA ALA A 164 -17.72 -0.16 -5.57
C ALA A 164 -17.35 -0.31 -4.09
N ASN A 165 -17.63 0.72 -3.29
CA ASN A 165 -17.46 0.72 -1.84
C ASN A 165 -18.42 -0.23 -1.09
N ALA A 166 -19.61 -0.52 -1.63
CA ALA A 166 -20.47 -1.57 -1.08
C ALA A 166 -19.92 -2.97 -1.39
N ILE A 167 -19.57 -3.22 -2.66
CA ILE A 167 -19.10 -4.53 -3.15
C ILE A 167 -17.75 -4.89 -2.50
N LEU A 168 -16.77 -3.99 -2.50
CA LEU A 168 -15.45 -4.24 -1.93
C LEU A 168 -15.51 -4.51 -0.42
N GLY A 169 -16.35 -3.79 0.32
CA GLY A 169 -16.49 -4.01 1.76
C GLY A 169 -16.94 -5.43 2.09
N VAL A 170 -17.89 -5.96 1.29
CA VAL A 170 -18.32 -7.36 1.39
C VAL A 170 -17.24 -8.31 0.92
N SER A 171 -16.62 -8.07 -0.24
CA SER A 171 -15.54 -8.88 -0.81
C SER A 171 -14.36 -9.11 0.15
N LEU A 172 -13.91 -8.04 0.83
CA LEU A 172 -12.85 -8.11 1.83
C LEU A 172 -13.27 -8.81 3.13
N ALA A 173 -14.55 -8.73 3.51
CA ALA A 173 -15.09 -9.48 4.65
C ALA A 173 -15.24 -10.98 4.33
N VAL A 174 -15.60 -11.32 3.09
CA VAL A 174 -15.61 -12.70 2.56
C VAL A 174 -14.20 -13.29 2.55
N ALA A 175 -13.19 -12.57 2.03
CA ALA A 175 -11.80 -13.06 1.99
C ALA A 175 -11.25 -13.38 3.40
N LYS A 176 -11.62 -12.56 4.41
CA LYS A 176 -11.30 -12.82 5.81
C LYS A 176 -12.02 -14.07 6.35
N ALA A 177 -13.33 -14.18 6.11
CA ALA A 177 -14.09 -15.36 6.54
C ALA A 177 -13.62 -16.65 5.85
N GLY A 178 -13.24 -16.58 4.58
CA GLY A 178 -12.66 -17.69 3.82
C GLY A 178 -11.24 -18.07 4.27
N ALA A 179 -10.49 -17.14 4.86
CA ALA A 179 -9.20 -17.43 5.49
C ALA A 179 -9.40 -18.17 6.82
N GLU A 180 -10.30 -17.67 7.67
CA GLU A 180 -10.70 -18.31 8.94
C GLU A 180 -11.30 -19.71 8.70
N ALA A 181 -12.19 -19.87 7.72
CA ALA A 181 -12.78 -21.15 7.35
C ALA A 181 -11.75 -22.19 6.88
N LYS A 182 -10.67 -21.76 6.20
CA LYS A 182 -9.52 -22.60 5.82
C LYS A 182 -8.53 -22.82 6.98
N GLY A 183 -8.65 -22.07 8.08
CA GLY A 183 -7.70 -22.09 9.19
C GLY A 183 -6.32 -21.55 8.83
N VAL A 184 -6.24 -20.59 7.91
CA VAL A 184 -4.98 -19.99 7.42
C VAL A 184 -4.96 -18.46 7.59
N PRO A 185 -3.78 -17.84 7.77
CA PRO A 185 -3.68 -16.38 7.74
C PRO A 185 -4.15 -15.78 6.41
N LEU A 186 -4.76 -14.59 6.46
CA LEU A 186 -5.31 -13.91 5.28
C LEU A 186 -4.32 -13.78 4.10
N TYR A 187 -3.04 -13.49 4.36
CA TYR A 187 -2.03 -13.41 3.30
C TYR A 187 -1.81 -14.75 2.57
N ARG A 188 -2.00 -15.89 3.25
CA ARG A 188 -1.91 -17.22 2.64
C ARG A 188 -3.17 -17.52 1.84
N HIS A 189 -4.35 -17.14 2.35
CA HIS A 189 -5.60 -17.25 1.60
C HIS A 189 -5.54 -16.48 0.27
N PHE A 190 -5.07 -15.23 0.27
CA PHE A 190 -4.87 -14.46 -0.97
C PHE A 190 -3.79 -15.09 -1.87
N ALA A 191 -2.70 -15.62 -1.31
CA ALA A 191 -1.70 -16.33 -2.10
C ALA A 191 -2.27 -17.60 -2.76
N ASP A 192 -3.14 -18.34 -2.07
CA ASP A 192 -3.82 -19.51 -2.63
C ASP A 192 -4.78 -19.12 -3.77
N LEU A 193 -5.57 -18.05 -3.60
CA LEU A 193 -6.44 -17.51 -4.64
C LEU A 193 -5.65 -17.04 -5.88
N ALA A 194 -4.52 -16.38 -5.67
CA ALA A 194 -3.66 -15.88 -6.75
C ALA A 194 -2.75 -16.96 -7.37
N GLY A 195 -2.79 -18.21 -6.89
CA GLY A 195 -1.90 -19.29 -7.36
C GLY A 195 -0.43 -19.13 -6.98
N ASN A 196 -0.11 -18.27 -6.01
CA ASN A 196 1.25 -17.95 -5.56
C ASN A 196 1.76 -18.96 -4.52
N ASP A 197 2.76 -19.77 -4.88
CA ASP A 197 3.41 -20.71 -3.96
C ASP A 197 4.38 -19.98 -3.01
N LYS A 198 5.25 -19.13 -3.58
CA LYS A 198 6.30 -18.38 -2.90
C LYS A 198 5.81 -17.01 -2.43
N LEU A 199 5.82 -16.81 -1.11
CA LEU A 199 5.58 -15.50 -0.50
C LEU A 199 6.85 -14.65 -0.50
N MET A 200 6.70 -13.33 -0.58
CA MET A 200 7.77 -12.35 -0.39
C MET A 200 7.29 -11.22 0.53
N MET A 201 8.21 -10.62 1.29
CA MET A 201 7.93 -9.35 1.96
C MET A 201 8.17 -8.20 0.98
N PRO A 202 7.32 -7.16 0.95
CA PRO A 202 7.55 -5.99 0.12
C PRO A 202 8.71 -5.14 0.65
N VAL A 203 9.28 -4.30 -0.20
CA VAL A 203 10.05 -3.12 0.26
C VAL A 203 9.03 -2.01 0.50
N PRO A 204 8.97 -1.40 1.69
CA PRO A 204 8.03 -0.31 1.96
C PRO A 204 8.48 0.99 1.27
N CYS A 205 7.57 1.67 0.57
CA CYS A 205 7.74 3.04 0.12
C CYS A 205 7.11 3.97 1.17
N PHE A 206 7.88 4.87 1.77
CA PHE A 206 7.37 5.82 2.77
C PHE A 206 7.18 7.18 2.13
N ASN A 207 5.94 7.64 2.02
CA ASN A 207 5.62 9.04 1.71
C ASN A 207 6.12 9.93 2.87
N VAL A 208 7.12 10.77 2.62
CA VAL A 208 7.75 11.62 3.67
C VAL A 208 7.62 13.12 3.41
N ILE A 209 7.33 13.53 2.18
CA ILE A 209 6.94 14.91 1.82
C ILE A 209 5.69 14.82 0.95
N ASN A 210 4.65 15.55 1.33
CA ASN A 210 3.42 15.72 0.57
C ASN A 210 3.41 17.07 -0.18
N GLY A 211 2.87 17.02 -1.39
CA GLY A 211 2.44 18.16 -2.20
C GLY A 211 1.08 17.86 -2.83
N GLY A 212 0.81 18.49 -3.97
CA GLY A 212 -0.40 18.30 -4.77
C GLY A 212 -1.68 18.42 -3.96
N SER A 213 -2.64 17.55 -4.24
CA SER A 213 -3.93 17.50 -3.53
C SER A 213 -3.83 16.92 -2.10
N HIS A 214 -2.66 16.43 -1.67
CA HIS A 214 -2.40 15.87 -0.33
C HIS A 214 -1.84 16.89 0.70
N ALA A 215 -1.52 18.13 0.29
CA ALA A 215 -1.00 19.17 1.18
C ALA A 215 -1.43 20.59 0.81
N GLY A 216 -1.61 21.46 1.82
CA GLY A 216 -1.84 22.90 1.64
C GLY A 216 -0.56 23.69 1.38
N ASN A 217 0.29 23.26 0.45
CA ASN A 217 1.53 23.94 0.06
C ASN A 217 1.57 24.20 -1.46
N LYS A 218 2.71 24.70 -1.94
CA LYS A 218 2.95 25.10 -3.35
C LYS A 218 3.57 23.98 -4.20
N LEU A 219 3.76 22.78 -3.64
CA LEU A 219 4.57 21.72 -4.26
C LEU A 219 3.70 20.93 -5.23
N ALA A 220 3.98 20.97 -6.53
CA ALA A 220 3.09 20.36 -7.52
C ALA A 220 3.04 18.83 -7.49
N PHE A 221 4.18 18.15 -7.28
CA PHE A 221 4.19 16.69 -7.21
C PHE A 221 3.61 16.23 -5.86
N GLN A 222 2.76 15.20 -5.91
CA GLN A 222 1.98 14.77 -4.77
C GLN A 222 2.80 14.11 -3.65
N GLU A 223 3.78 13.25 -3.97
CA GLU A 223 4.46 12.42 -2.97
C GLU A 223 5.95 12.20 -3.25
N TYR A 224 6.75 12.17 -2.18
CA TYR A 224 8.18 11.91 -2.23
C TYR A 224 8.52 10.73 -1.32
N PHE A 225 9.04 9.66 -1.91
CA PHE A 225 9.27 8.41 -1.22
C PHE A 225 10.70 8.26 -0.70
N VAL A 226 10.83 7.78 0.54
CA VAL A 226 12.03 7.09 1.04
C VAL A 226 11.80 5.58 0.87
N ILE A 227 12.72 4.89 0.20
CA ILE A 227 12.57 3.47 -0.12
C ILE A 227 13.85 2.74 0.32
N PRO A 228 13.82 1.94 1.42
CA PRO A 228 15.01 1.29 1.99
C PRO A 228 15.36 -0.01 1.24
N THR A 229 15.65 0.11 -0.06
CA THR A 229 15.98 -1.01 -0.97
C THR A 229 17.21 -1.82 -0.56
N GLY A 230 18.10 -1.25 0.26
CA GLY A 230 19.26 -1.93 0.84
C GLY A 230 18.99 -2.65 2.17
N ALA A 231 17.74 -2.72 2.65
CA ALA A 231 17.38 -3.43 3.88
C ALA A 231 17.32 -4.96 3.66
N ALA A 232 17.84 -5.75 4.60
CA ALA A 232 17.83 -7.20 4.54
C ALA A 232 16.48 -7.82 4.97
N THR A 233 15.64 -7.06 5.66
CA THR A 233 14.30 -7.49 6.12
C THR A 233 13.31 -6.33 6.11
N PHE A 234 12.01 -6.64 6.07
CA PHE A 234 10.95 -5.65 6.24
C PHE A 234 11.08 -4.86 7.56
N ALA A 235 11.47 -5.54 8.66
CA ALA A 235 11.67 -4.88 9.95
C ALA A 235 12.82 -3.86 9.93
N GLU A 236 13.94 -4.17 9.24
CA GLU A 236 15.00 -3.19 9.00
C GLU A 236 14.51 -2.04 8.11
N GLY A 237 13.72 -2.34 7.06
CA GLY A 237 13.12 -1.30 6.21
C GLY A 237 12.24 -0.32 6.99
N MET A 238 11.38 -0.83 7.88
CA MET A 238 10.55 -0.01 8.78
C MET A 238 11.38 0.86 9.72
N MET A 239 12.46 0.31 10.28
CA MET A 239 13.39 1.05 11.14
C MET A 239 14.07 2.20 10.38
N ILE A 240 14.63 1.90 9.21
CA ILE A 240 15.29 2.89 8.34
C ILE A 240 14.32 4.02 7.96
N GLY A 241 13.13 3.69 7.46
CA GLY A 241 12.12 4.69 7.11
C GLY A 241 11.72 5.59 8.28
N THR A 242 11.52 5.00 9.46
CA THR A 242 11.19 5.73 10.69
C THR A 242 12.30 6.69 11.12
N GLU A 243 13.56 6.26 11.07
CA GLU A 243 14.71 7.09 11.46
C GLU A 243 14.99 8.21 10.46
N VAL A 244 14.84 7.95 9.16
CA VAL A 244 14.91 9.00 8.12
C VAL A 244 13.78 10.01 8.28
N TYR A 245 12.53 9.58 8.47
CA TYR A 245 11.38 10.47 8.70
C TYR A 245 11.56 11.38 9.92
N HIS A 246 12.00 10.82 11.07
CA HIS A 246 12.29 11.62 12.25
C HIS A 246 13.53 12.52 12.12
N THR A 247 14.46 12.19 11.24
CA THR A 247 15.62 13.04 10.91
C THR A 247 15.21 14.19 9.99
N LEU A 248 14.40 13.92 8.96
CA LEU A 248 13.75 14.93 8.11
C LEU A 248 12.97 15.93 8.97
N LYS A 249 12.15 15.47 9.92
CA LYS A 249 11.42 16.36 10.85
C LYS A 249 12.32 17.35 11.59
N LYS A 250 13.52 16.93 12.00
CA LYS A 250 14.51 17.80 12.67
C LYS A 250 15.13 18.80 11.71
N ILE A 251 15.44 18.36 10.48
CA ILE A 251 15.99 19.22 9.40
C ILE A 251 14.98 20.31 9.03
N LEU A 252 13.72 19.93 8.73
CA LEU A 252 12.65 20.86 8.39
C LEU A 252 12.42 21.89 9.50
N LYS A 253 12.27 21.43 10.76
CA LYS A 253 12.12 22.32 11.92
C LYS A 253 13.27 23.31 12.08
N LYS A 254 14.51 22.90 11.76
CA LYS A 254 15.71 23.73 11.85
C LYS A 254 15.80 24.75 10.70
N LYS A 255 15.42 24.36 9.47
CA LYS A 255 15.48 25.21 8.28
C LYS A 255 14.32 26.21 8.18
N PHE A 256 13.09 25.75 8.48
CA PHE A 256 11.86 26.45 8.14
C PHE A 256 10.93 26.71 9.35
N GLY A 257 11.32 26.28 10.56
CA GLY A 257 10.53 26.48 11.78
C GLY A 257 9.50 25.38 12.05
N GLY A 258 8.77 25.50 13.16
CA GLY A 258 7.90 24.43 13.68
C GLY A 258 6.78 24.01 12.73
N ASP A 259 6.18 24.96 12.02
CA ASP A 259 4.98 24.75 11.21
C ASP A 259 5.28 23.90 9.96
N SER A 260 6.52 23.92 9.46
CA SER A 260 7.01 23.01 8.41
C SER A 260 7.03 21.53 8.80
N THR A 261 6.68 21.20 10.05
CA THR A 261 6.56 19.82 10.53
C THR A 261 5.13 19.38 10.85
N LEU A 262 4.15 20.19 10.41
CA LEU A 262 2.79 19.71 10.14
C LEU A 262 2.81 18.70 9.00
N ILE A 263 1.80 17.83 8.98
CA ILE A 263 1.70 16.69 8.07
C ILE A 263 0.51 16.83 7.12
N GLY A 264 0.64 16.28 5.91
CA GLY A 264 -0.46 16.10 4.96
C GLY A 264 -1.32 14.89 5.30
N ASP A 265 -2.26 14.56 4.41
CA ASP A 265 -3.25 13.48 4.61
C ASP A 265 -2.62 12.10 4.84
N GLU A 266 -1.42 11.86 4.29
CA GLU A 266 -0.68 10.59 4.39
C GLU A 266 0.38 10.57 5.51
N GLY A 267 0.58 11.67 6.23
CA GLY A 267 1.57 11.75 7.31
C GLY A 267 2.98 12.21 6.90
N GLY A 268 3.24 12.40 5.61
CA GLY A 268 4.41 13.13 5.10
C GLY A 268 4.35 14.62 5.49
N PHE A 269 5.50 15.31 5.46
CA PHE A 269 5.55 16.74 5.81
C PHE A 269 5.19 17.64 4.63
N ALA A 270 4.72 18.86 4.90
CA ALA A 270 4.44 19.86 3.87
C ALA A 270 5.42 21.07 3.96
N PRO A 271 6.74 20.89 3.73
CA PRO A 271 7.71 21.98 3.80
C PRO A 271 7.63 22.92 2.59
N PRO A 272 8.10 24.18 2.73
CA PRO A 272 8.24 25.08 1.59
C PRO A 272 9.42 24.63 0.72
N CYS A 273 9.11 24.01 -0.42
CA CYS A 273 10.07 23.54 -1.42
C CYS A 273 9.44 23.51 -2.82
N ASP A 274 10.30 23.41 -3.84
CA ASP A 274 9.92 23.11 -5.23
C ASP A 274 10.15 21.62 -5.55
N CYS A 275 9.77 21.19 -6.76
CA CYS A 275 9.79 19.77 -7.13
C CYS A 275 11.18 19.11 -7.09
N ARG A 276 12.27 19.89 -7.16
CA ARG A 276 13.63 19.37 -7.05
C ARG A 276 14.11 19.37 -5.60
N SER A 277 13.94 20.50 -4.91
CA SER A 277 14.40 20.68 -3.54
C SER A 277 13.66 19.78 -2.54
N GLY A 278 12.46 19.29 -2.87
CA GLY A 278 11.81 18.17 -2.17
C GLY A 278 12.72 16.92 -2.11
N LEU A 279 13.25 16.46 -3.24
CA LEU A 279 14.20 15.33 -3.29
C LEU A 279 15.51 15.65 -2.55
N GLU A 280 16.01 16.89 -2.65
CA GLU A 280 17.23 17.31 -1.95
C GLU A 280 17.06 17.25 -0.41
N LEU A 281 15.89 17.62 0.11
CA LEU A 281 15.55 17.48 1.54
C LEU A 281 15.45 16.01 1.97
N VAL A 282 14.88 15.14 1.13
CA VAL A 282 14.83 13.70 1.40
C VAL A 282 16.23 13.08 1.42
N MET A 283 17.10 13.45 0.46
CA MET A 283 18.48 12.97 0.42
C MET A 283 19.31 13.46 1.60
N GLU A 284 19.16 14.72 2.02
CA GLU A 284 19.80 15.25 3.24
C GLU A 284 19.38 14.46 4.48
N ALA A 285 18.09 14.08 4.58
CA ALA A 285 17.60 13.26 5.69
C ALA A 285 18.14 11.82 5.66
N ILE A 286 18.24 11.20 4.48
CA ILE A 286 18.85 9.87 4.29
C ILE A 286 20.32 9.87 4.73
N GLU A 287 21.08 10.88 4.30
CA GLU A 287 22.51 10.98 4.64
C GLU A 287 22.71 11.32 6.12
N ALA A 288 21.95 12.27 6.67
CA ALA A 288 22.02 12.65 8.09
C ALA A 288 21.58 11.52 9.03
N ALA A 289 20.72 10.60 8.58
CA ALA A 289 20.35 9.38 9.31
C ALA A 289 21.39 8.25 9.18
N GLY A 290 22.41 8.39 8.33
CA GLY A 290 23.45 7.38 8.12
C GLY A 290 23.07 6.25 7.14
N TYR A 291 22.04 6.46 6.31
CA TYR A 291 21.50 5.44 5.38
C TYR A 291 21.80 5.73 3.89
N ALA A 292 22.78 6.59 3.60
CA ALA A 292 23.29 6.78 2.24
C ALA A 292 23.71 5.44 1.62
N GLY A 293 23.20 5.13 0.43
CA GLY A 293 23.43 3.85 -0.27
C GLY A 293 22.63 2.66 0.27
N LYS A 294 21.86 2.82 1.36
CA LYS A 294 20.81 1.85 1.79
C LYS A 294 19.40 2.26 1.39
N CYS A 295 19.17 3.54 1.13
CA CYS A 295 17.93 4.06 0.59
C CYS A 295 18.07 4.51 -0.86
N THR A 296 17.01 4.27 -1.62
CA THR A 296 16.67 4.93 -2.88
C THR A 296 15.45 5.83 -2.64
N VAL A 297 15.08 6.62 -3.64
CA VAL A 297 13.92 7.51 -3.58
C VAL A 297 12.93 7.20 -4.71
N GLY A 298 11.74 7.78 -4.62
CA GLY A 298 10.73 7.70 -5.67
C GLY A 298 9.76 8.87 -5.58
N LEU A 299 8.87 8.97 -6.57
CA LEU A 299 7.86 10.02 -6.67
C LEU A 299 6.50 9.41 -7.02
N ASP A 300 5.43 9.92 -6.42
CA ASP A 300 4.15 10.05 -7.12
C ASP A 300 4.01 11.52 -7.54
N VAL A 301 3.77 11.72 -8.82
CA VAL A 301 3.61 13.04 -9.41
C VAL A 301 2.14 13.45 -9.41
N ALA A 302 1.20 12.54 -9.63
CA ALA A 302 -0.21 12.82 -9.91
C ALA A 302 -0.44 13.91 -10.98
N ALA A 303 0.24 13.81 -12.13
CA ALA A 303 0.28 14.88 -13.13
C ALA A 303 -1.08 15.27 -13.73
N SER A 304 -2.10 14.40 -13.65
CA SER A 304 -3.51 14.71 -13.96
C SER A 304 -4.02 15.96 -13.22
N GLU A 305 -3.59 16.17 -11.97
CA GLU A 305 -4.09 17.25 -11.10
C GLU A 305 -3.63 18.64 -11.56
N PHE A 306 -2.43 18.74 -12.16
CA PHE A 306 -1.84 19.98 -12.65
C PHE A 306 -1.70 20.07 -14.17
N LYS A 307 -2.34 19.15 -14.91
CA LYS A 307 -2.45 19.25 -16.36
C LYS A 307 -3.40 20.37 -16.75
N VAL A 308 -2.97 21.27 -17.64
CA VAL A 308 -3.75 22.43 -18.09
C VAL A 308 -4.92 21.95 -18.96
N LYS A 309 -6.13 21.91 -18.38
CA LYS A 309 -7.33 21.25 -18.94
C LYS A 309 -7.77 21.75 -20.32
N SER A 310 -7.35 22.95 -20.74
CA SER A 310 -7.62 23.52 -22.06
C SER A 310 -6.66 23.04 -23.17
N THR A 311 -5.59 22.33 -22.82
CA THR A 311 -4.60 21.78 -23.75
C THR A 311 -4.90 20.34 -24.11
N PRO A 312 -4.55 19.88 -25.34
CA PRO A 312 -4.66 18.47 -25.71
C PRO A 312 -3.71 17.62 -24.86
N SER A 313 -3.79 16.30 -25.00
CA SER A 313 -2.72 15.40 -24.55
C SER A 313 -1.68 15.23 -25.68
N GLY A 314 -0.53 14.62 -25.39
CA GLY A 314 0.58 14.43 -26.34
C GLY A 314 1.61 15.55 -26.33
N ALA A 315 2.33 15.74 -27.44
CA ALA A 315 3.43 16.71 -27.51
C ALA A 315 3.05 18.17 -27.18
N ASP A 316 1.78 18.55 -27.42
CA ASP A 316 1.21 19.88 -27.15
C ASP A 316 0.52 19.99 -25.77
N ALA A 317 0.60 18.96 -24.93
CA ALA A 317 0.10 18.99 -23.55
C ALA A 317 0.92 19.96 -22.69
N MET A 318 0.24 20.75 -21.86
CA MET A 318 0.88 21.65 -20.89
C MET A 318 0.54 21.26 -19.46
N TYR A 319 1.53 21.39 -18.59
CA TYR A 319 1.51 21.04 -17.18
C TYR A 319 2.01 22.22 -16.36
N ASP A 320 1.29 22.57 -15.30
CA ASP A 320 1.57 23.76 -14.49
C ASP A 320 2.18 23.39 -13.13
N LEU A 321 3.51 23.53 -13.01
CA LEU A 321 4.17 23.29 -11.72
C LEU A 321 3.92 24.40 -10.68
N GLY A 322 3.19 25.46 -11.04
CA GLY A 322 2.72 26.55 -10.18
C GLY A 322 1.22 26.48 -9.87
N MET A 323 0.52 25.38 -10.19
CA MET A 323 -0.95 25.24 -10.03
C MET A 323 -1.48 25.53 -8.61
N TRP A 324 -0.64 25.43 -7.57
CA TRP A 324 -0.97 25.74 -6.17
C TRP A 324 -0.34 27.04 -5.64
N ASP A 325 0.28 27.85 -6.51
CA ASP A 325 0.75 29.19 -6.18
C ASP A 325 -0.41 30.22 -6.16
N GLU A 326 -0.25 31.30 -5.40
CA GLU A 326 -1.24 32.39 -5.32
C GLU A 326 -1.19 33.35 -6.54
N GLU A 327 -0.09 33.33 -7.29
CA GLU A 327 0.17 34.17 -8.45
C GLU A 327 0.58 33.28 -9.63
N ASP A 328 -0.09 33.41 -10.79
CA ASP A 328 0.24 32.66 -12.00
C ASP A 328 1.68 33.00 -12.47
N ASP A 329 2.59 32.01 -12.51
CA ASP A 329 3.91 32.14 -13.15
C ASP A 329 3.99 31.28 -14.44
N PRO A 330 3.88 31.90 -15.63
CA PRO A 330 4.04 31.21 -16.90
C PRO A 330 5.41 30.53 -17.11
N SER A 331 6.40 30.76 -16.25
CA SER A 331 7.70 30.07 -16.29
C SER A 331 7.66 28.66 -15.68
N GLN A 332 6.63 28.33 -14.88
CA GLN A 332 6.37 27.00 -14.34
C GLN A 332 5.53 26.10 -15.27
N MET A 333 5.06 26.65 -16.40
CA MET A 333 4.36 25.93 -17.46
C MET A 333 5.33 25.11 -18.31
N LEU A 334 5.26 23.78 -18.22
CA LEU A 334 6.06 22.85 -19.01
C LEU A 334 5.19 22.13 -20.04
N SER A 335 5.70 21.96 -21.26
CA SER A 335 5.10 20.99 -22.19
C SER A 335 5.41 19.55 -21.76
N GLY A 336 4.63 18.57 -22.19
CA GLY A 336 4.90 17.15 -21.94
C GLY A 336 6.37 16.74 -22.21
N PRO A 337 6.96 17.09 -23.36
CA PRO A 337 8.39 16.86 -23.63
C PRO A 337 9.34 17.58 -22.66
N ALA A 338 9.05 18.80 -22.23
CA ALA A 338 9.88 19.55 -21.28
C ALA A 338 9.82 18.95 -19.87
N LEU A 339 8.63 18.53 -19.44
CA LEU A 339 8.41 17.81 -18.18
C LEU A 339 9.11 16.43 -18.18
N MET A 340 9.12 15.76 -19.33
CA MET A 340 9.89 14.52 -19.54
C MET A 340 11.41 14.70 -19.46
N ASP A 341 11.93 15.83 -19.95
CA ASP A 341 13.35 16.20 -19.78
C ASP A 341 13.66 16.57 -18.33
N PHE A 342 12.72 17.20 -17.61
CA PHE A 342 12.83 17.47 -16.17
C PHE A 342 12.93 16.16 -15.37
N TYR A 343 12.03 15.18 -15.58
CA TYR A 343 12.13 13.85 -14.96
C TYR A 343 13.45 13.15 -15.28
N ALA A 344 13.89 13.18 -16.54
CA ALA A 344 15.16 12.58 -16.94
C ALA A 344 16.35 13.25 -16.22
N GLY A 345 16.30 14.55 -15.96
CA GLY A 345 17.25 15.26 -15.11
C GLY A 345 17.25 14.73 -13.68
N LEU A 346 16.08 14.66 -13.03
CA LEU A 346 15.95 14.14 -11.66
C LEU A 346 16.45 12.69 -11.55
N ILE A 347 16.14 11.82 -12.51
CA ILE A 347 16.57 10.41 -12.55
C ILE A 347 18.09 10.27 -12.73
N ASN A 348 18.77 11.23 -13.36
CA ASN A 348 20.23 11.23 -13.47
C ASN A 348 20.92 11.76 -12.20
N ASP A 349 20.29 12.69 -11.49
CA ASP A 349 20.88 13.39 -10.33
C ASP A 349 20.60 12.69 -8.99
N PHE A 350 19.48 11.96 -8.88
CA PHE A 350 19.02 11.31 -7.65
C PHE A 350 18.84 9.79 -7.85
N PRO A 351 18.95 8.97 -6.78
CA PRO A 351 18.73 7.52 -6.86
C PRO A 351 17.24 7.17 -6.92
N ILE A 352 16.52 7.72 -7.90
CA ILE A 352 15.11 7.45 -8.18
C ILE A 352 14.99 6.05 -8.77
N VAL A 353 14.15 5.21 -8.15
CA VAL A 353 13.83 3.86 -8.65
C VAL A 353 12.40 3.70 -9.11
N THR A 354 11.50 4.62 -8.75
CA THR A 354 10.11 4.62 -9.19
C THR A 354 9.58 6.04 -9.41
N VAL A 355 8.77 6.23 -10.44
CA VAL A 355 7.98 7.42 -10.74
C VAL A 355 6.57 6.96 -11.12
N GLU A 356 5.58 7.49 -10.42
CA GLU A 356 4.16 7.23 -10.57
C GLU A 356 3.45 8.47 -11.16
N ASP A 357 2.47 8.23 -12.03
CA ASP A 357 1.62 9.23 -12.68
C ASP A 357 2.34 10.48 -13.23
N ALA A 358 3.41 10.20 -13.97
CA ALA A 358 4.27 11.19 -14.61
C ALA A 358 3.57 12.11 -15.62
N PHE A 359 2.43 11.69 -16.19
CA PHE A 359 1.60 12.47 -17.11
C PHE A 359 0.11 12.21 -16.86
N ASP A 360 -0.73 13.07 -17.42
CA ASP A 360 -2.20 12.95 -17.41
C ASP A 360 -2.68 11.55 -17.86
N GLU A 361 -3.79 11.10 -17.26
CA GLU A 361 -4.32 9.74 -17.41
C GLU A 361 -4.69 9.32 -18.85
N ASP A 362 -4.79 10.28 -19.77
CA ASP A 362 -5.03 10.07 -21.19
C ASP A 362 -3.87 10.56 -22.09
N ASP A 363 -2.70 10.86 -21.53
CA ASP A 363 -1.49 11.31 -22.24
C ASP A 363 -0.57 10.17 -22.71
N TRP A 364 -1.17 9.18 -23.35
CA TRP A 364 -0.52 7.92 -23.77
C TRP A 364 0.79 8.14 -24.58
N GLU A 365 0.89 9.19 -25.39
CA GLU A 365 2.11 9.50 -26.17
C GLU A 365 3.31 9.86 -25.28
N ASN A 366 3.11 10.71 -24.26
CA ASN A 366 4.19 11.09 -23.35
C ASN A 366 4.56 9.93 -22.41
N TRP A 367 3.59 9.15 -21.95
CA TRP A 367 3.81 7.92 -21.18
C TRP A 367 4.68 6.90 -21.95
N GLU A 368 4.30 6.54 -23.18
CA GLU A 368 5.07 5.62 -24.05
C GLU A 368 6.50 6.12 -24.29
N THR A 369 6.65 7.42 -24.54
CA THR A 369 7.95 8.05 -24.81
C THR A 369 8.84 8.07 -23.57
N LEU A 370 8.29 8.30 -22.37
CA LEU A 370 9.03 8.23 -21.11
C LEU A 370 9.49 6.81 -20.82
N VAL A 371 8.62 5.80 -20.95
CA VAL A 371 9.00 4.39 -20.74
C VAL A 371 10.11 3.98 -21.71
N ALA A 372 10.03 4.40 -22.99
CA ALA A 372 11.09 4.15 -23.96
C ALA A 372 12.42 4.84 -23.61
N LYS A 373 12.39 5.94 -22.85
CA LYS A 373 13.57 6.76 -22.47
C LYS A 373 14.22 6.34 -21.16
N VAL A 374 13.44 5.94 -20.15
CA VAL A 374 13.94 5.64 -18.78
C VAL A 374 13.49 4.29 -18.19
N GLY A 375 12.54 3.60 -18.83
CA GLY A 375 11.87 2.40 -18.29
C GLY A 375 12.76 1.15 -18.12
N GLU A 376 14.00 1.15 -18.62
CA GLU A 376 15.00 0.11 -18.31
C GLU A 376 15.71 0.36 -16.96
N LYS A 377 15.69 1.60 -16.44
CA LYS A 377 16.38 2.00 -15.21
C LYS A 377 15.42 2.24 -14.04
N VAL A 378 14.21 2.69 -14.34
CA VAL A 378 13.24 3.21 -13.36
C VAL A 378 11.89 2.56 -13.59
N GLN A 379 11.20 2.23 -12.50
CA GLN A 379 9.82 1.81 -12.52
C GLN A 379 8.93 3.00 -12.89
N VAL A 380 8.16 2.89 -13.97
CA VAL A 380 7.16 3.86 -14.40
C VAL A 380 5.80 3.22 -14.10
N VAL A 381 5.17 3.70 -13.04
CA VAL A 381 3.92 3.17 -12.48
C VAL A 381 2.75 3.94 -13.06
N GLY A 382 1.76 3.21 -13.59
CA GLY A 382 0.46 3.81 -13.89
C GLY A 382 -0.52 3.56 -12.75
N ASP A 383 -1.01 4.63 -12.14
CA ASP A 383 -2.16 4.66 -11.23
C ASP A 383 -3.41 5.12 -11.99
N ASP A 384 -3.69 6.43 -12.14
CA ASP A 384 -4.84 6.96 -12.92
C ASP A 384 -4.81 6.45 -14.39
N LEU A 385 -3.61 6.26 -14.95
CA LEU A 385 -3.41 5.66 -16.27
C LEU A 385 -4.05 4.27 -16.37
N THR A 386 -4.11 3.50 -15.27
CA THR A 386 -4.58 2.11 -15.28
C THR A 386 -5.83 1.85 -14.46
N VAL A 387 -6.08 2.63 -13.39
CA VAL A 387 -7.17 2.51 -12.40
C VAL A 387 -7.42 1.08 -11.94
N THR A 388 -6.36 0.28 -11.80
CA THR A 388 -6.42 -1.18 -11.51
C THR A 388 -7.28 -1.98 -12.53
N ASN A 389 -7.66 -1.40 -13.67
CA ASN A 389 -8.64 -1.92 -14.62
C ASN A 389 -7.98 -2.78 -15.72
N PRO A 390 -8.33 -4.08 -15.86
CA PRO A 390 -7.73 -4.97 -16.85
C PRO A 390 -7.76 -4.46 -18.29
N LYS A 391 -8.73 -3.63 -18.69
CA LYS A 391 -8.79 -3.04 -20.04
C LYS A 391 -7.74 -1.95 -20.25
N LYS A 392 -7.59 -1.02 -19.28
CA LYS A 392 -6.54 0.00 -19.33
C LYS A 392 -5.14 -0.63 -19.14
N ILE A 393 -4.99 -1.60 -18.24
CA ILE A 393 -3.75 -2.38 -18.07
C ILE A 393 -3.35 -3.07 -19.38
N ALA A 394 -4.29 -3.74 -20.07
CA ALA A 394 -4.01 -4.36 -21.36
C ALA A 394 -3.50 -3.33 -22.40
N LYS A 395 -4.15 -2.16 -22.50
CA LYS A 395 -3.67 -1.06 -23.36
C LYS A 395 -2.26 -0.61 -22.98
N ALA A 396 -1.97 -0.42 -21.69
CA ALA A 396 -0.65 0.00 -21.21
C ALA A 396 0.45 -1.03 -21.48
N VAL A 397 0.13 -2.33 -21.45
CA VAL A 397 1.03 -3.41 -21.86
C VAL A 397 1.24 -3.42 -23.38
N ASP A 398 0.17 -3.27 -24.17
CA ASP A 398 0.23 -3.31 -25.64
C ASP A 398 1.03 -2.12 -26.21
N THR A 399 0.85 -0.92 -25.66
CA THR A 399 1.58 0.28 -26.11
C THR A 399 2.90 0.51 -25.37
N LYS A 400 3.11 -0.16 -24.22
CA LYS A 400 4.24 0.05 -23.29
C LYS A 400 4.24 1.42 -22.60
N ALA A 401 3.04 1.92 -22.27
CA ALA A 401 2.86 3.17 -21.55
C ALA A 401 3.31 3.12 -20.08
N ALA A 402 3.37 1.94 -19.46
CA ALA A 402 3.89 1.72 -18.10
C ALA A 402 4.67 0.40 -18.01
N ASN A 403 5.52 0.26 -16.99
CA ASN A 403 6.21 -1.00 -16.68
C ASN A 403 5.86 -1.58 -15.29
N ALA A 404 5.03 -0.88 -14.52
CA ALA A 404 4.43 -1.35 -13.28
C ALA A 404 3.00 -0.80 -13.09
N LEU A 405 2.28 -1.43 -12.16
CA LEU A 405 0.88 -1.15 -11.80
C LEU A 405 0.83 -0.72 -10.33
N LEU A 406 0.15 0.38 -10.02
CA LEU A 406 -0.35 0.60 -8.67
C LEU A 406 -1.66 -0.17 -8.49
N LEU A 407 -1.74 -1.03 -7.48
CA LEU A 407 -2.91 -1.90 -7.27
C LEU A 407 -3.76 -1.38 -6.10
N LYS A 408 -4.69 -0.47 -6.40
CA LYS A 408 -5.67 0.05 -5.44
C LYS A 408 -6.98 -0.73 -5.56
N VAL A 409 -7.25 -1.59 -4.58
CA VAL A 409 -8.39 -2.54 -4.60
C VAL A 409 -9.78 -1.90 -4.69
N ASN A 410 -9.92 -0.60 -4.42
CA ASN A 410 -11.17 0.15 -4.55
C ASN A 410 -11.41 0.78 -5.93
N GLN A 411 -10.41 0.78 -6.83
CA GLN A 411 -10.57 1.35 -8.17
C GLN A 411 -11.24 0.40 -9.18
N ILE A 412 -11.32 -0.91 -8.87
CA ILE A 412 -11.71 -1.96 -9.82
C ILE A 412 -13.18 -2.37 -9.74
#